data_AF-A0A2V7II96-F1
#
_entry.id   AF-A0A2V7II96-F1
#
_cell.length_a   1.000
_cell.length_b   1.000
_cell.length_c   1.000
_cell.angle_alpha   90.00
_cell.angle_beta   90.00
_cell.angle_gamma   90.00
#
_symmetry.space_group_name_H-M   'P 1'
#
loop_
_entity.id
_entity.type
_entity.pdbx_description
1 polymer ?
#
loop_
_entity_poly.entity_id
_entity_poly.type
_entity_poly.pdbx_seq_one_letter_code
_entity_poly.pdbx_strand_id
1 'polypeptide(L)' 'MTLVVTVNGVRHERAVEPRLLLSDFLRHELGLTGTHVGCEHG' A
#
# COMPACT_ATOMS: atom_id res chain seq x y z
N MET A 1 3.71 -11.76 5.68
CA MET A 1 2.29 -12.15 5.55
C MET A 1 1.86 -11.93 4.10
N THR A 2 1.05 -12.81 3.52
CA THR A 2 0.50 -12.56 2.17
C THR A 2 -0.71 -11.63 2.29
N LEU A 3 -0.64 -10.49 1.62
CA LEU A 3 -1.72 -9.53 1.48
C LEU A 3 -2.36 -9.71 0.09
N VAL A 4 -3.69 -9.73 0.06
CA VAL A 4 -4.49 -9.68 -1.16
C VAL A 4 -5.39 -8.46 -1.09
N VAL A 5 -5.30 -7.58 -2.07
CA VAL A 5 -6.06 -6.32 -2.11
C VAL A 5 -6.45 -5.97 -3.54
N THR A 6 -7.60 -5.34 -3.72
CA THR A 6 -8.00 -4.75 -5.00
C THR A 6 -7.83 -3.24 -4.92
N VAL A 7 -7.04 -2.65 -5.82
CA VAL A 7 -6.79 -1.21 -5.91
C VAL A 7 -7.17 -0.74 -7.31
N ASN A 8 -8.04 0.27 -7.40
CA ASN A 8 -8.52 0.81 -8.68
C ASN A 8 -9.06 -0.27 -9.64
N GLY A 9 -9.74 -1.29 -9.10
CA GLY A 9 -10.28 -2.42 -9.87
C GLY A 9 -9.27 -3.52 -10.24
N VAL A 10 -7.99 -3.34 -9.94
CA VAL A 10 -6.92 -4.31 -10.21
C VAL A 10 -6.57 -5.10 -8.95
N ARG A 11 -6.50 -6.42 -9.07
CA ARG A 11 -6.12 -7.31 -7.95
C ARG A 11 -4.60 -7.38 -7.80
N HIS A 12 -4.13 -7.20 -6.57
CA HIS A 12 -2.73 -7.31 -6.17
C HIS A 12 -2.58 -8.36 -5.06
N GLU A 13 -1.54 -9.20 -5.19
CA GLU A 13 -1.18 -10.21 -4.19
C GLU A 13 0.32 -10.13 -3.94
N ARG A 14 0.72 -9.87 -2.68
CA ARG A 14 2.13 -9.63 -2.30
C ARG A 14 2.44 -10.15 -0.91
N ALA A 15 3.67 -10.61 -0.71
CA ALA A 15 4.20 -10.87 0.63
C ALA A 15 4.71 -9.55 1.22
N VAL A 16 4.15 -9.13 2.35
CA VAL A 16 4.48 -7.88 3.03
C VAL A 16 4.77 -8.09 4.50
N GLU A 17 5.51 -7.16 5.09
CA GLU A 17 5.68 -7.10 6.54
C GLU A 17 4.39 -6.62 7.21
N PRO A 18 4.02 -7.15 8.41
CA PRO A 18 2.79 -6.73 9.10
C PRO A 18 2.71 -5.24 9.45
N ARG A 19 3.87 -4.56 9.55
CA ARG A 19 3.99 -3.14 9.87
C ARG A 19 3.95 -2.21 8.65
N LEU A 20 3.84 -2.76 7.44
CA LEU A 20 3.78 -1.96 6.22
C LEU A 20 2.46 -1.18 6.17
N LEU A 21 2.55 0.15 6.09
CA LEU A 21 1.39 1.01 5.95
C LEU A 21 0.79 0.91 4.56
N LEU A 22 -0.53 1.06 4.44
CA LEU A 22 -1.19 1.06 3.14
C LEU A 22 -0.70 2.21 2.26
N SER A 23 -0.45 3.39 2.84
CA SER A 23 0.13 4.53 2.11
C SER A 23 1.47 4.18 1.48
N ASP A 24 2.33 3.47 2.21
CA ASP A 24 3.64 3.05 1.71
C ASP A 24 3.53 1.94 0.69
N PHE A 25 2.62 0.98 0.90
CA PHE A 25 2.31 -0.05 -0.08
C PHE A 25 1.86 0.57 -1.42
N LEU A 26 0.94 1.53 -1.38
CA LEU A 26 0.48 2.20 -2.61
C LEU A 26 1.62 2.95 -3.31
N ARG A 27 2.41 3.74 -2.56
CA ARG A 27 3.44 4.61 -3.13
C ARG A 27 4.68 3.85 -3.61
N HIS A 28 5.17 2.92 -2.81
CA HIS A 28 6.48 2.27 -3.03
C HIS A 28 6.34 0.90 -3.67
N GLU A 29 5.38 0.08 -3.25
CA GLU A 29 5.20 -1.28 -3.82
C GLU A 29 4.40 -1.24 -5.14
N LEU A 30 3.37 -0.41 -5.23
CA LEU A 30 2.53 -0.28 -6.42
C LEU A 30 2.88 0.92 -7.32
N GLY A 31 3.74 1.84 -6.86
CA GLY A 31 4.12 3.04 -7.63
C GLY A 31 2.98 4.06 -7.81
N LEU A 32 1.90 3.94 -7.04
CA LEU A 32 0.74 4.82 -7.09
C LEU A 32 0.95 6.02 -6.16
N THR A 33 1.56 7.07 -6.69
CA THR A 33 2.07 8.21 -5.89
C THR A 33 1.03 9.26 -5.50
N GLY A 34 -0.23 9.12 -5.93
CA GLY A 34 -1.29 10.10 -5.63
C GLY A 34 -1.70 10.16 -4.16
N THR A 35 -1.41 9.12 -3.38
CA THR A 35 -1.60 9.13 -1.92
C THR A 35 -0.48 9.90 -1.26
N HIS A 36 -0.79 11.00 -0.59
CA HIS A 36 0.18 11.78 0.18
C HIS A 36 0.11 11.42 1.67
N VAL A 37 1.28 11.39 2.30
CA VAL A 37 1.41 11.23 3.76
C VAL A 37 1.96 12.54 4.30
N GLY A 38 1.21 13.16 5.22
CA GLY A 38 1.62 14.37 5.93
C GLY A 38 2.39 14.01 7.20
N CYS A 39 1.86 14.40 8.35
CA CYS A 39 2.47 14.11 9.66
C CYS A 39 2.42 12.64 10.09
N GLU A 40 2.03 11.69 9.22
CA GLU A 40 2.02 10.22 9.43
C GLU A 40 1.40 9.67 10.73
N HIS A 41 0.78 10.53 11.54
CA HIS A 41 0.22 10.20 12.84
C HIS A 41 -1.29 9.91 12.80
N GLY A 42 -1.95 10.12 11.65
CA GLY A 42 -3.39 9.94 11.51
C GLY A 42 -4.18 10.96 12.32
#